data_AF-A0A078F9B9-F1
#
_entry.id   AF-A0A078F9B9-F1
#
_cell.length_a   1.000
_cell.length_b   1.000
_cell.length_c   1.000
_cell.angle_alpha   90.00
_cell.angle_beta   90.00
_cell.angle_gamma   90.00
#
_symmetry.space_group_name_H-M   'P 1'
#
loop_
_entity.id
_entity.type
_entity.pdbx_description
1 polymer ?
#
loop_
_entity_poly.entity_id
_entity_poly.type
_entity_poly.pdbx_seq_one_letter_code
_entity_poly.pdbx_strand_id
1 'polypeptide(L)'
;MFCNLTYNLLQFRGKYDSSITVASKYYGSVSGYNDELLWAASWLYQASNNQFYLDYLGRNGDSMGGTGWSMTEFGWDVKYAGVQTLVAKFLMQGKAGRHTAVFQKFQQKADFFMCSLLGKGSRNIQKTPGGLIFRQRWNNMQFVTSASFLTTVYSDYLTSSRSYLRCSAGNVAPSQLLSFAKSQVDYILGDNPRATSYMVGYGNNFPQRVHHRGSSIVSYKVDRSFVTCRGGYATWFSRKGSDPNLLTGAIVGGPDAYDNFADRRDNYEQTEPATYNNAPLLGVLARLSSGHSGYSQLLPVVPAPVVVRRPMPIRKPRVTSPVRASGPVAIVQKMTGSWVSKGRTYYRYSTTVTNKSPRALKSLNLSIKNLYGPIWGLSRSVNSFGLPSWMHSLQSGKSLEFVYIHSTTPANVAVSRYTLCV
;
A
#
# COMPACT_ATOMS: atom_id res chain seq x y z
N MET A 1 -23.51 -19.93 -19.70
CA MET A 1 -23.96 -20.03 -18.30
C MET A 1 -23.94 -18.67 -17.56
N PHE A 2 -22.88 -17.84 -17.68
CA PHE A 2 -22.82 -16.52 -17.03
C PHE A 2 -23.90 -15.51 -17.47
N CYS A 3 -24.26 -15.42 -18.77
CA CYS A 3 -25.28 -14.45 -19.22
C CYS A 3 -26.67 -14.67 -18.60
N ASN A 4 -27.11 -15.92 -18.41
CA ASN A 4 -28.42 -16.22 -17.81
C ASN A 4 -28.48 -15.91 -16.31
N LEU A 5 -27.36 -16.02 -15.58
CA LEU A 5 -27.31 -15.60 -14.19
C LEU A 5 -27.50 -14.09 -14.04
N THR A 6 -26.87 -13.29 -14.92
CA THR A 6 -27.00 -11.82 -14.88
C THR A 6 -28.38 -11.31 -15.25
N TYR A 7 -29.09 -11.96 -16.16
CA TYR A 7 -30.46 -11.55 -16.52
C TYR A 7 -31.41 -11.73 -15.33
N ASN A 8 -31.33 -12.86 -14.62
CA ASN A 8 -32.14 -13.12 -13.42
C ASN A 8 -31.81 -12.17 -12.26
N LEU A 9 -30.55 -11.78 -12.09
CA LEU A 9 -30.13 -10.82 -11.05
C LEU A 9 -30.75 -9.42 -11.22
N LEU A 10 -31.07 -9.01 -12.45
CA LEU A 10 -31.73 -7.72 -12.71
C LEU A 10 -33.23 -7.76 -12.41
N GLN A 11 -33.84 -8.95 -12.44
CA GLN A 11 -35.27 -9.16 -12.29
C GLN A 11 -35.70 -9.30 -10.81
N PHE A 12 -34.89 -9.99 -9.99
CA PHE A 12 -35.21 -10.24 -8.58
C PHE A 12 -34.22 -9.51 -7.67
N ARG A 13 -34.61 -8.32 -7.21
CA ARG A 13 -33.76 -7.47 -6.38
C ARG A 13 -34.02 -7.70 -4.90
N GLY A 14 -32.96 -7.96 -4.15
CA GLY A 14 -33.01 -8.17 -2.72
C GLY A 14 -31.62 -8.39 -2.14
N LYS A 15 -31.47 -8.17 -0.84
CA LYS A 15 -30.23 -8.49 -0.13
C LYS A 15 -30.20 -9.99 0.15
N TYR A 16 -29.07 -10.64 -0.12
CA TYR A 16 -28.95 -12.10 0.02
C TYR A 16 -29.13 -12.56 1.48
N ASP A 17 -28.72 -11.74 2.43
CA ASP A 17 -28.76 -12.01 3.88
C ASP A 17 -30.18 -11.86 4.47
N SER A 18 -31.13 -11.33 3.72
CA SER A 18 -32.56 -11.46 4.04
C SER A 18 -33.08 -12.88 3.80
N SER A 19 -32.46 -13.63 2.89
CA SER A 19 -32.80 -15.04 2.63
C SER A 19 -31.90 -16.01 3.41
N ILE A 20 -30.62 -15.68 3.58
CA ILE A 20 -29.64 -16.48 4.34
C ILE A 20 -29.31 -15.73 5.64
N THR A 21 -30.26 -15.71 6.55
CA THR A 21 -30.21 -14.86 7.77
C THR A 21 -29.03 -15.14 8.67
N VAL A 22 -28.50 -16.38 8.70
CA VAL A 22 -27.29 -16.72 9.47
C VAL A 22 -26.08 -15.92 8.98
N ALA A 23 -25.99 -15.64 7.68
CA ALA A 23 -24.87 -14.91 7.10
C ALA A 23 -24.85 -13.42 7.53
N SER A 24 -26.00 -12.83 7.87
CA SER A 24 -26.10 -11.43 8.31
C SER A 24 -25.19 -11.09 9.50
N LYS A 25 -24.93 -12.08 10.37
CA LYS A 25 -24.07 -11.93 11.55
C LYS A 25 -22.57 -11.94 11.24
N TYR A 26 -22.18 -12.35 10.03
CA TYR A 26 -20.78 -12.51 9.64
C TYR A 26 -20.44 -11.63 8.42
N TYR A 27 -21.25 -11.72 7.37
CA TYR A 27 -21.09 -11.04 6.10
C TYR A 27 -22.40 -10.38 5.66
N GLY A 28 -23.04 -9.61 6.55
CA GLY A 28 -24.27 -8.89 6.20
C GLY A 28 -24.06 -7.91 5.05
N SER A 29 -25.05 -7.82 4.16
CA SER A 29 -25.05 -6.90 3.03
C SER A 29 -25.46 -5.51 3.51
N VAL A 30 -24.51 -4.78 4.10
CA VAL A 30 -24.80 -3.48 4.74
C VAL A 30 -25.02 -2.42 3.67
N SER A 31 -24.11 -2.35 2.69
CA SER A 31 -24.20 -1.47 1.50
C SER A 31 -25.44 -1.71 0.64
N GLY A 32 -25.98 -2.94 0.67
CA GLY A 32 -27.01 -3.42 -0.23
C GLY A 32 -26.42 -4.16 -1.43
N TYR A 33 -27.04 -3.99 -2.60
CA TYR A 33 -26.64 -4.69 -3.83
C TYR A 33 -26.38 -3.74 -5.03
N ASN A 34 -26.60 -2.44 -4.85
CA ASN A 34 -26.56 -1.47 -5.95
C ASN A 34 -25.12 -1.29 -6.48
N ASP A 35 -24.14 -1.22 -5.60
CA ASP A 35 -22.74 -1.18 -5.98
C ASP A 35 -22.27 -2.49 -6.62
N GLU A 36 -22.80 -3.64 -6.20
CA GLU A 36 -22.54 -4.94 -6.82
C GLU A 36 -23.08 -5.00 -8.24
N LEU A 37 -24.28 -4.48 -8.49
CA LEU A 37 -24.86 -4.43 -9.84
C LEU A 37 -24.00 -3.56 -10.78
N LEU A 38 -23.57 -2.39 -10.31
CA LEU A 38 -22.65 -1.54 -11.07
C LEU A 38 -21.26 -2.19 -11.25
N TRP A 39 -20.76 -2.90 -10.23
CA TRP A 39 -19.49 -3.61 -10.28
C TRP A 39 -19.53 -4.76 -11.29
N ALA A 40 -20.57 -5.57 -11.25
CA ALA A 40 -20.80 -6.65 -12.21
C ALA A 40 -20.94 -6.10 -13.63
N ALA A 41 -21.75 -5.06 -13.84
CA ALA A 41 -21.89 -4.42 -15.15
C ALA A 41 -20.54 -3.90 -15.68
N SER A 42 -19.72 -3.29 -14.81
CA SER A 42 -18.38 -2.81 -15.19
C SER A 42 -17.47 -3.95 -15.67
N TRP A 43 -17.40 -5.06 -14.93
CA TRP A 43 -16.57 -6.21 -15.33
C TRP A 43 -17.11 -6.92 -16.57
N LEU A 44 -18.42 -7.07 -16.68
CA LEU A 44 -19.03 -7.71 -17.85
C LEU A 44 -18.84 -6.86 -19.10
N TYR A 45 -18.92 -5.53 -19.01
CA TYR A 45 -18.52 -4.66 -20.09
C TYR A 45 -17.04 -4.84 -20.45
N GLN A 46 -16.14 -4.80 -19.46
CA GLN A 46 -14.69 -4.98 -19.68
C GLN A 46 -14.36 -6.34 -20.34
N ALA A 47 -15.10 -7.40 -20.01
CA ALA A 47 -14.86 -8.74 -20.54
C ALA A 47 -15.50 -8.98 -21.92
N SER A 48 -16.65 -8.36 -22.21
CA SER A 48 -17.44 -8.67 -23.41
C SER A 48 -17.52 -7.54 -24.44
N ASN A 49 -17.17 -6.29 -24.07
CA ASN A 49 -17.49 -5.06 -24.80
C ASN A 49 -19.00 -4.90 -25.15
N ASN A 50 -19.90 -5.64 -24.49
CA ASN A 50 -21.34 -5.55 -24.77
C ASN A 50 -21.91 -4.21 -24.26
N GLN A 51 -22.44 -3.42 -25.21
CA GLN A 51 -22.96 -2.07 -24.96
C GLN A 51 -24.12 -2.04 -23.97
N PHE A 52 -24.86 -3.14 -23.79
CA PHE A 52 -25.88 -3.23 -22.76
C PHE A 52 -25.34 -2.86 -21.37
N TYR A 53 -24.15 -3.36 -21.01
CA TYR A 53 -23.56 -3.10 -19.70
C TYR A 53 -23.00 -1.68 -19.58
N LEU A 54 -22.42 -1.12 -20.66
CA LEU A 54 -22.01 0.28 -20.69
C LEU A 54 -23.20 1.22 -20.51
N ASP A 55 -24.29 0.93 -21.23
CA ASP A 55 -25.56 1.63 -21.11
C ASP A 55 -26.15 1.51 -19.70
N TYR A 56 -26.05 0.33 -19.09
CA TYR A 56 -26.52 0.12 -17.72
C TYR A 56 -25.79 1.04 -16.74
N LEU A 57 -24.45 1.16 -16.85
CA LEU A 57 -23.66 2.06 -16.02
C LEU A 57 -24.05 3.53 -16.23
N GLY A 58 -24.24 3.94 -17.50
CA GLY A 58 -24.61 5.31 -17.84
C GLY A 58 -26.01 5.69 -17.32
N ARG A 59 -26.99 4.80 -17.44
CA ARG A 59 -28.39 5.07 -17.04
C ARG A 59 -28.62 4.94 -15.53
N ASN A 60 -27.93 4.01 -14.86
CA ASN A 60 -28.18 3.71 -13.44
C ASN A 60 -27.13 4.28 -12.49
N GLY A 61 -26.01 4.82 -13.00
CA GLY A 61 -24.91 5.27 -12.15
C GLY A 61 -25.28 6.36 -11.13
N ASP A 62 -26.26 7.21 -11.41
CA ASP A 62 -26.75 8.22 -10.48
C ASP A 62 -27.72 7.63 -9.44
N SER A 63 -28.80 6.99 -9.90
CA SER A 63 -29.84 6.40 -9.03
C SER A 63 -29.32 5.28 -8.12
N MET A 64 -28.27 4.56 -8.55
CA MET A 64 -27.59 3.53 -7.75
C MET A 64 -26.42 4.09 -6.94
N GLY A 65 -26.20 5.41 -6.91
CA GLY A 65 -25.20 6.05 -6.06
C GLY A 65 -23.76 6.01 -6.58
N GLY A 66 -23.48 5.34 -7.69
CA GLY A 66 -22.16 5.24 -8.32
C GLY A 66 -21.49 6.58 -8.61
N THR A 67 -22.28 7.60 -8.97
CA THR A 67 -21.80 8.97 -9.22
C THR A 67 -22.04 9.95 -8.08
N GLY A 68 -22.78 9.54 -7.03
CA GLY A 68 -23.12 10.38 -5.89
C GLY A 68 -22.15 10.21 -4.71
N TRP A 69 -21.88 8.96 -4.33
CA TRP A 69 -21.12 8.64 -3.13
C TRP A 69 -19.62 8.92 -3.29
N SER A 70 -19.11 9.83 -2.48
CA SER A 70 -17.68 10.10 -2.34
C SER A 70 -17.08 9.13 -1.32
N MET A 71 -16.56 7.99 -1.78
CA MET A 71 -16.10 6.93 -0.89
C MET A 71 -14.75 7.22 -0.25
N THR A 72 -14.54 6.65 0.94
CA THR A 72 -13.24 6.58 1.64
C THR A 72 -12.89 5.14 2.02
N GLU A 73 -13.57 4.16 1.42
CA GLU A 73 -13.35 2.74 1.64
C GLU A 73 -13.65 1.93 0.38
N PHE A 74 -13.02 0.76 0.30
CA PHE A 74 -13.30 -0.28 -0.68
C PHE A 74 -13.11 -1.62 0.03
N GLY A 75 -14.04 -2.55 -0.11
CA GLY A 75 -14.00 -3.80 0.64
C GLY A 75 -14.92 -4.85 0.08
N TRP A 76 -15.08 -5.94 0.83
CA TRP A 76 -15.92 -7.06 0.42
C TRP A 76 -17.42 -6.71 0.42
N ASP A 77 -17.86 -5.71 1.19
CA ASP A 77 -19.25 -5.22 1.23
C ASP A 77 -19.45 -4.06 0.25
N VAL A 78 -18.63 -2.99 0.30
CA VAL A 78 -18.83 -1.78 -0.52
C VAL A 78 -17.88 -1.71 -1.73
N LYS A 79 -18.42 -1.60 -2.96
CA LYS A 79 -17.68 -1.65 -4.24
C LYS A 79 -17.59 -0.30 -4.96
N TYR A 80 -18.29 0.74 -4.51
CA TYR A 80 -18.38 2.03 -5.22
C TYR A 80 -17.02 2.59 -5.66
N ALA A 81 -16.01 2.62 -4.79
CA ALA A 81 -14.67 3.12 -5.16
C ALA A 81 -14.02 2.30 -6.29
N GLY A 82 -14.24 0.98 -6.30
CA GLY A 82 -13.80 0.08 -7.36
C GLY A 82 -14.55 0.34 -8.68
N VAL A 83 -15.88 0.47 -8.62
CA VAL A 83 -16.72 0.83 -9.78
C VAL A 83 -16.24 2.14 -10.38
N GLN A 84 -16.11 3.18 -9.57
CA GLN A 84 -15.68 4.53 -9.98
C GLN A 84 -14.31 4.48 -10.67
N THR A 85 -13.36 3.74 -10.09
CA THR A 85 -12.03 3.52 -10.65
C THR A 85 -12.08 2.81 -12.01
N LEU A 86 -12.89 1.75 -12.14
CA LEU A 86 -12.99 0.99 -13.38
C LEU A 86 -13.75 1.75 -14.48
N VAL A 87 -14.82 2.47 -14.14
CA VAL A 87 -15.56 3.31 -15.10
C VAL A 87 -14.71 4.48 -15.59
N ALA A 88 -13.88 5.06 -14.73
CA ALA A 88 -12.89 6.06 -15.13
C ALA A 88 -11.92 5.53 -16.20
N LYS A 89 -11.53 4.25 -16.14
CA LYS A 89 -10.75 3.59 -17.20
C LYS A 89 -11.47 3.68 -18.55
N PHE A 90 -12.76 3.36 -18.59
CA PHE A 90 -13.53 3.37 -19.84
C PHE A 90 -13.61 4.77 -20.43
N LEU A 91 -13.77 5.78 -19.58
CA LEU A 91 -13.70 7.18 -19.99
C LEU A 91 -12.34 7.55 -20.58
N MET A 92 -11.26 7.23 -19.88
CA MET A 92 -9.88 7.50 -20.33
C MET A 92 -9.50 6.75 -21.61
N GLN A 93 -10.17 5.63 -21.88
CA GLN A 93 -10.05 4.87 -23.13
C GLN A 93 -10.87 5.43 -24.29
N GLY A 94 -11.64 6.50 -24.09
CA GLY A 94 -12.56 7.04 -25.09
C GLY A 94 -13.79 6.16 -25.34
N LYS A 95 -14.07 5.18 -24.46
CA LYS A 95 -15.18 4.22 -24.62
C LYS A 95 -16.51 4.69 -24.06
N ALA A 96 -16.57 5.85 -23.40
CA ALA A 96 -17.78 6.32 -22.72
C ALA A 96 -18.92 6.70 -23.69
N GLY A 97 -18.61 7.10 -24.93
CA GLY A 97 -19.59 7.48 -25.94
C GLY A 97 -20.60 8.52 -25.42
N ARG A 98 -21.91 8.26 -25.61
CA ARG A 98 -22.99 9.12 -25.12
C ARG A 98 -23.06 9.30 -23.60
N HIS A 99 -22.39 8.42 -22.83
CA HIS A 99 -22.39 8.46 -21.36
C HIS A 99 -21.23 9.25 -20.77
N THR A 100 -20.47 9.98 -21.61
CA THR A 100 -19.29 10.75 -21.19
C THR A 100 -19.55 11.63 -19.96
N ALA A 101 -20.65 12.37 -19.92
CA ALA A 101 -20.98 13.24 -18.79
C ALA A 101 -21.18 12.47 -17.47
N VAL A 102 -21.81 11.29 -17.52
CA VAL A 102 -22.02 10.42 -16.34
C VAL A 102 -20.68 9.81 -15.91
N PHE A 103 -19.86 9.37 -16.87
CA PHE A 103 -18.58 8.74 -16.60
C PHE A 103 -17.55 9.73 -16.04
N GLN A 104 -17.63 11.01 -16.42
CA GLN A 104 -16.85 12.08 -15.79
C GLN A 104 -17.19 12.21 -14.30
N LYS A 105 -18.46 12.05 -13.90
CA LYS A 105 -18.83 12.03 -12.48
C LYS A 105 -18.24 10.82 -11.76
N PHE A 106 -18.25 9.63 -12.37
CA PHE A 106 -17.54 8.47 -11.81
C PHE A 106 -16.05 8.76 -11.61
N GLN A 107 -15.39 9.35 -12.62
CA GLN A 107 -13.99 9.75 -12.51
C GLN A 107 -13.76 10.75 -11.36
N GLN A 108 -14.63 11.76 -11.20
CA GLN A 108 -14.52 12.70 -10.07
C GLN A 108 -14.57 11.99 -8.71
N LYS A 109 -15.36 10.92 -8.58
CA LYS A 109 -15.40 10.13 -7.34
C LYS A 109 -14.18 9.22 -7.16
N ALA A 110 -13.64 8.67 -8.24
CA ALA A 110 -12.34 7.99 -8.20
C ALA A 110 -11.23 8.96 -7.78
N ASP A 111 -11.18 10.15 -8.38
CA ASP A 111 -10.22 11.21 -8.04
C ASP A 111 -10.34 11.61 -6.55
N PHE A 112 -11.57 11.78 -6.06
CA PHE A 112 -11.83 12.03 -4.64
C PHE A 112 -11.17 10.96 -3.76
N PHE A 113 -11.43 9.68 -4.01
CA PHE A 113 -10.89 8.58 -3.22
C PHE A 113 -9.35 8.58 -3.21
N MET A 114 -8.72 8.79 -4.37
CA MET A 114 -7.25 8.84 -4.49
C MET A 114 -6.66 10.06 -3.77
N CYS A 115 -7.30 11.22 -3.87
CA CYS A 115 -6.89 12.42 -3.14
C CYS A 115 -7.03 12.25 -1.63
N SER A 116 -8.11 11.62 -1.16
CA SER A 116 -8.35 11.30 0.25
C SER A 116 -7.27 10.40 0.84
N LEU A 117 -6.79 9.41 0.07
CA LEU A 117 -5.70 8.52 0.47
C LEU A 117 -4.38 9.26 0.64
N LEU A 118 -4.10 10.25 -0.21
CA LEU A 118 -2.86 11.01 -0.17
C LEU A 118 -2.86 12.17 0.85
N GLY A 119 -3.97 12.39 1.57
CA GLY A 119 -4.08 13.55 2.46
C GLY A 119 -4.23 14.87 1.71
N LYS A 120 -4.68 14.82 0.45
CA LYS A 120 -4.79 15.98 -0.45
C LYS A 120 -6.23 16.29 -0.86
N GLY A 121 -7.21 15.54 -0.35
CA GLY A 121 -8.63 15.76 -0.63
C GLY A 121 -9.30 16.70 0.36
N SER A 122 -10.59 16.96 0.14
CA SER A 122 -11.44 17.73 1.06
C SER A 122 -11.83 16.94 2.31
N ARG A 123 -11.86 15.60 2.21
CA ARG A 123 -12.01 14.68 3.34
C ARG A 123 -10.93 13.60 3.21
N ASN A 124 -10.01 13.53 4.15
CA ASN A 124 -8.87 12.62 4.07
C ASN A 124 -9.08 11.38 4.92
N ILE A 125 -8.51 10.25 4.47
CA ILE A 125 -8.55 8.99 5.21
C ILE A 125 -7.55 9.06 6.36
N GLN A 126 -7.97 8.61 7.54
CA GLN A 126 -7.12 8.56 8.72
C GLN A 126 -5.94 7.60 8.48
N LYS A 127 -4.78 7.96 9.03
CA LYS A 127 -3.60 7.11 9.08
C LYS A 127 -3.12 6.95 10.51
N THR A 128 -2.49 5.83 10.81
CA THR A 128 -1.73 5.66 12.05
C THR A 128 -0.51 6.60 12.07
N PRO A 129 0.12 6.85 13.23
CA PRO A 129 1.39 7.55 13.32
C PRO A 129 2.48 6.99 12.39
N GLY A 130 2.51 5.66 12.19
CA GLY A 130 3.41 4.97 11.27
C GLY A 130 3.03 5.06 9.79
N GLY A 131 1.92 5.73 9.44
CA GLY A 131 1.51 6.01 8.06
C GLY A 131 0.64 4.94 7.40
N LEU A 132 0.16 3.94 8.14
CA LEU A 132 -0.79 2.93 7.65
C LEU A 132 -2.17 3.55 7.51
N ILE A 133 -2.89 3.26 6.43
CA ILE A 133 -4.32 3.57 6.30
C ILE A 133 -5.08 2.93 7.49
N PHE A 134 -5.87 3.71 8.21
CA PHE A 134 -6.65 3.21 9.34
C PHE A 134 -8.12 3.59 9.19
N ARG A 135 -8.98 2.58 9.07
CA ARG A 135 -10.43 2.74 8.88
C ARG A 135 -11.22 2.26 10.08
N GLN A 136 -10.85 1.10 10.64
CA GLN A 136 -11.56 0.47 11.75
C GLN A 136 -10.64 -0.49 12.51
N ARG A 137 -11.10 -0.95 13.68
CA ARG A 137 -10.33 -1.85 14.56
C ARG A 137 -10.22 -3.27 14.03
N TRP A 138 -11.37 -3.89 13.70
CA TRP A 138 -11.38 -5.27 13.25
C TRP A 138 -10.94 -5.36 11.79
N ASN A 139 -9.84 -6.09 11.57
CA ASN A 139 -9.33 -6.49 10.27
C ASN A 139 -9.14 -5.29 9.32
N ASN A 140 -8.41 -4.30 9.80
CA ASN A 140 -8.12 -3.06 9.07
C ASN A 140 -7.35 -3.32 7.76
N MET A 141 -6.55 -4.39 7.69
CA MET A 141 -5.74 -4.72 6.51
C MET A 141 -6.55 -4.93 5.23
N GLN A 142 -7.84 -5.23 5.30
CA GLN A 142 -8.69 -5.25 4.11
C GLN A 142 -8.72 -3.89 3.40
N PHE A 143 -8.83 -2.79 4.16
CA PHE A 143 -8.90 -1.44 3.61
C PHE A 143 -7.54 -0.96 3.11
N VAL A 144 -6.48 -1.37 3.80
CA VAL A 144 -5.10 -1.08 3.39
C VAL A 144 -4.80 -1.71 2.04
N THR A 145 -5.04 -3.02 1.92
CA THR A 145 -4.70 -3.79 0.72
C THR A 145 -5.60 -3.41 -0.46
N SER A 146 -6.90 -3.22 -0.23
CA SER A 146 -7.86 -2.82 -1.27
C SER A 146 -7.61 -1.39 -1.79
N ALA A 147 -7.32 -0.43 -0.90
CA ALA A 147 -6.98 0.93 -1.30
C ALA A 147 -5.63 0.97 -2.04
N SER A 148 -4.65 0.18 -1.60
CA SER A 148 -3.36 0.05 -2.29
C SER A 148 -3.54 -0.52 -3.70
N PHE A 149 -4.44 -1.50 -3.86
CA PHE A 149 -4.80 -2.03 -5.17
C PHE A 149 -5.41 -0.97 -6.09
N LEU A 150 -6.45 -0.27 -5.64
CA LEU A 150 -7.07 0.78 -6.46
C LEU A 150 -6.09 1.90 -6.80
N THR A 151 -5.27 2.34 -5.84
CA THR A 151 -4.24 3.37 -6.06
C THR A 151 -3.23 2.94 -7.11
N THR A 152 -2.76 1.69 -7.04
CA THR A 152 -1.83 1.10 -8.01
C THR A 152 -2.43 1.08 -9.41
N VAL A 153 -3.66 0.59 -9.53
CA VAL A 153 -4.39 0.52 -10.80
C VAL A 153 -4.64 1.92 -11.39
N TYR A 154 -5.06 2.87 -10.56
CA TYR A 154 -5.35 4.23 -11.02
C TYR A 154 -4.10 5.00 -11.44
N SER A 155 -2.96 4.75 -10.78
CA SER A 155 -1.66 5.22 -11.26
C SER A 155 -1.38 4.77 -12.69
N ASP A 156 -1.63 3.49 -13.01
CA ASP A 156 -1.41 2.99 -14.36
C ASP A 156 -2.40 3.58 -15.37
N TYR A 157 -3.66 3.83 -14.97
CA TYR A 157 -4.65 4.51 -15.82
C TYR A 157 -4.24 5.94 -16.16
N LEU A 158 -3.80 6.72 -15.16
CA LEU A 158 -3.33 8.08 -15.38
C LEU A 158 -2.04 8.10 -16.22
N THR A 159 -1.11 7.18 -15.97
CA THR A 159 0.11 7.05 -16.78
C THR A 159 -0.22 6.78 -18.24
N SER A 160 -1.12 5.82 -18.49
CA SER A 160 -1.48 5.39 -19.85
C SER A 160 -2.28 6.45 -20.61
N SER A 161 -3.07 7.25 -19.90
CA SER A 161 -3.81 8.39 -20.46
C SER A 161 -3.01 9.69 -20.50
N ARG A 162 -1.73 9.67 -20.06
CA ARG A 162 -0.85 10.85 -19.94
C ARG A 162 -1.50 11.98 -19.12
N SER A 163 -2.26 11.60 -18.11
CA SER A 163 -2.99 12.50 -17.22
C SER A 163 -2.35 12.57 -15.84
N TYR A 164 -2.85 13.50 -15.02
CA TYR A 164 -2.47 13.67 -13.63
C TYR A 164 -3.72 13.79 -12.77
N LEU A 165 -3.61 13.40 -11.50
CA LEU A 165 -4.68 13.54 -10.54
C LEU A 165 -4.72 14.99 -10.03
N ARG A 166 -5.90 15.60 -10.03
CA ARG A 166 -6.14 16.95 -9.53
C ARG A 166 -6.81 16.88 -8.16
N CYS A 167 -6.08 17.29 -7.12
CA CYS A 167 -6.60 17.35 -5.76
C CYS A 167 -6.73 18.80 -5.27
N SER A 168 -7.50 19.02 -4.20
CA SER A 168 -7.65 20.35 -3.59
C SER A 168 -6.31 20.91 -3.08
N ALA A 169 -5.43 20.05 -2.56
CA ALA A 169 -4.07 20.40 -2.14
C ALA A 169 -3.01 20.20 -3.25
N GLY A 170 -3.39 20.47 -4.50
CA GLY A 170 -2.51 20.47 -5.67
C GLY A 170 -2.44 19.16 -6.44
N ASN A 171 -1.75 19.21 -7.57
CA ASN A 171 -1.65 18.08 -8.51
C ASN A 171 -0.82 16.93 -7.94
N VAL A 172 -1.14 15.72 -8.39
CA VAL A 172 -0.49 14.46 -8.02
C VAL A 172 -0.10 13.73 -9.30
N ALA A 173 1.19 13.47 -9.44
CA ALA A 173 1.71 12.64 -10.53
C ALA A 173 1.37 11.16 -10.29
N PRO A 174 1.18 10.35 -11.36
CA PRO A 174 0.92 8.91 -11.22
C PRO A 174 1.96 8.19 -10.35
N SER A 175 3.24 8.53 -10.49
CA SER A 175 4.32 7.96 -9.68
C SER A 175 4.16 8.19 -8.17
N GLN A 176 3.46 9.25 -7.74
CA GLN A 176 3.17 9.50 -6.33
C GLN A 176 2.08 8.56 -5.81
N LEU A 177 1.08 8.20 -6.63
CA LEU A 177 0.09 7.19 -6.29
C LEU A 177 0.76 5.82 -6.14
N LEU A 178 1.58 5.41 -7.11
CA LEU A 178 2.31 4.14 -7.02
C LEU A 178 3.27 4.11 -5.81
N SER A 179 3.95 5.22 -5.50
CA SER A 179 4.80 5.33 -4.32
C SER A 179 4.02 5.19 -3.02
N PHE A 180 2.81 5.74 -2.95
CA PHE A 180 1.93 5.58 -1.79
C PHE A 180 1.45 4.13 -1.64
N ALA A 181 1.03 3.48 -2.73
CA ALA A 181 0.67 2.06 -2.67
C ALA A 181 1.85 1.19 -2.22
N LYS A 182 3.06 1.48 -2.73
CA LYS A 182 4.29 0.81 -2.27
C LYS A 182 4.53 1.03 -0.77
N SER A 183 4.32 2.23 -0.24
CA SER A 183 4.54 2.50 1.19
C SER A 183 3.60 1.67 2.08
N GLN A 184 2.35 1.43 1.63
CA GLN A 184 1.44 0.54 2.36
C GLN A 184 1.90 -0.92 2.31
N VAL A 185 2.43 -1.39 1.17
CA VAL A 185 3.05 -2.72 1.07
C VAL A 185 4.30 -2.84 1.94
N ASP A 186 5.18 -1.84 1.91
CA ASP A 186 6.39 -1.81 2.74
C ASP A 186 5.99 -1.87 4.22
N TYR A 187 4.96 -1.13 4.66
CA TYR A 187 4.41 -1.21 6.01
C TYR A 187 3.94 -2.63 6.34
N ILE A 188 3.15 -3.27 5.47
CA ILE A 188 2.67 -4.66 5.65
C ILE A 188 3.85 -5.61 5.83
N LEU A 189 4.94 -5.41 5.09
CA LEU A 189 6.10 -6.31 5.06
C LEU A 189 7.17 -5.99 6.13
N GLY A 190 6.96 -4.95 6.94
CA GLY A 190 7.78 -4.68 8.13
C GLY A 190 8.36 -3.28 8.24
N ASP A 191 8.16 -2.39 7.27
CA ASP A 191 8.57 -0.97 7.36
C ASP A 191 7.54 -0.17 8.19
N ASN A 192 7.47 -0.50 9.47
CA ASN A 192 6.55 0.10 10.44
C ASN A 192 7.23 0.27 11.80
N PRO A 193 6.65 1.05 12.74
CA PRO A 193 7.27 1.35 14.03
C PRO A 193 7.64 0.11 14.87
N ARG A 194 7.02 -1.05 14.60
CA ARG A 194 7.26 -2.31 15.31
C ARG A 194 8.29 -3.21 14.63
N ALA A 195 8.73 -2.87 13.41
CA ALA A 195 9.55 -3.73 12.56
C ALA A 195 8.97 -5.16 12.45
N THR A 196 7.63 -5.25 12.32
CA THR A 196 6.90 -6.53 12.26
C THR A 196 6.22 -6.67 10.90
N SER A 197 6.51 -7.74 10.18
CA SER A 197 5.72 -8.12 9.01
C SER A 197 4.34 -8.61 9.47
N TYR A 198 3.28 -8.07 8.89
CA TYR A 198 1.90 -8.56 9.05
C TYR A 198 1.54 -9.65 8.03
N MET A 199 2.51 -10.07 7.19
CA MET A 199 2.45 -11.27 6.38
C MET A 199 3.15 -12.42 7.11
N VAL A 200 2.38 -13.46 7.43
CA VAL A 200 2.86 -14.65 8.15
C VAL A 200 3.94 -15.36 7.34
N GLY A 201 5.06 -15.68 7.97
CA GLY A 201 6.20 -16.35 7.33
C GLY A 201 7.10 -15.45 6.48
N TYR A 202 6.85 -14.13 6.44
CA TYR A 202 7.70 -13.17 5.73
C TYR A 202 8.56 -12.34 6.70
N GLY A 203 9.84 -12.19 6.37
CA GLY A 203 10.81 -11.47 7.22
C GLY A 203 11.21 -12.26 8.47
N ASN A 204 11.93 -11.58 9.38
CA ASN A 204 12.43 -12.21 10.61
C ASN A 204 11.48 -12.04 11.82
N ASN A 205 10.48 -11.17 11.71
CA ASN A 205 9.53 -10.86 12.78
C ASN A 205 8.12 -10.79 12.19
N PHE A 206 7.27 -11.76 12.53
CA PHE A 206 5.90 -11.89 12.03
C PHE A 206 5.01 -12.60 13.06
N PRO A 207 3.67 -12.42 13.00
CA PRO A 207 2.72 -13.09 13.90
C PRO A 207 2.87 -14.60 13.91
N GLN A 208 2.94 -15.18 15.11
CA GLN A 208 3.09 -16.62 15.36
C GLN A 208 1.80 -17.24 15.90
N ARG A 209 0.82 -16.44 16.35
CA ARG A 209 -0.39 -16.90 17.04
C ARG A 209 -1.64 -16.38 16.33
N VAL A 210 -1.81 -16.82 15.09
CA VAL A 210 -2.81 -16.35 14.15
C VAL A 210 -4.18 -16.94 14.51
N HIS A 211 -5.26 -16.16 14.40
CA HIS A 211 -6.63 -16.67 14.61
C HIS A 211 -7.08 -17.56 13.44
N HIS A 212 -6.50 -18.77 13.32
CA HIS A 212 -6.81 -19.71 12.24
C HIS A 212 -6.75 -21.16 12.74
N ARG A 213 -7.86 -21.90 12.64
CA ARG A 213 -7.97 -23.28 13.19
C ARG A 213 -6.96 -24.23 12.58
N GLY A 214 -6.80 -24.23 11.26
CA GLY A 214 -5.80 -25.07 10.59
C GLY A 214 -4.35 -24.68 10.87
N SER A 215 -4.10 -23.45 11.35
CA SER A 215 -2.76 -22.98 11.76
C SER A 215 -2.47 -23.46 13.18
N SER A 216 -3.43 -23.20 14.08
CA SER A 216 -3.33 -23.36 15.53
C SER A 216 -3.49 -24.79 16.06
N ILE A 217 -4.21 -25.66 15.35
CA ILE A 217 -4.40 -27.07 15.74
C ILE A 217 -3.33 -27.91 15.05
N VAL A 218 -2.71 -28.86 15.77
CA VAL A 218 -1.71 -29.77 15.19
C VAL A 218 -2.22 -30.42 13.90
N SER A 219 -1.34 -30.57 12.91
CA SER A 219 -1.69 -31.27 11.68
C SER A 219 -2.04 -32.72 11.95
N TYR A 220 -3.10 -33.22 11.31
CA TYR A 220 -3.45 -34.65 11.31
C TYR A 220 -2.29 -35.56 10.84
N LYS A 221 -1.37 -35.02 10.02
CA LYS A 221 -0.18 -35.75 9.57
C LYS A 221 0.86 -35.97 10.68
N VAL A 222 0.84 -35.14 11.72
CA VAL A 222 1.76 -35.20 12.87
C VAL A 222 1.10 -35.95 14.03
N ASP A 223 -0.15 -35.63 14.34
CA ASP A 223 -0.95 -36.31 15.35
C ASP A 223 -2.34 -36.62 14.78
N ARG A 224 -2.69 -37.91 14.73
CA ARG A 224 -3.97 -38.40 14.20
C ARG A 224 -5.11 -38.34 15.22
N SER A 225 -4.85 -37.89 16.44
CA SER A 225 -5.87 -37.75 17.48
C SER A 225 -7.00 -36.82 17.03
N PHE A 226 -8.24 -37.22 17.31
CA PHE A 226 -9.40 -36.42 16.94
C PHE A 226 -9.54 -35.20 17.85
N VAL A 227 -9.52 -34.00 17.25
CA VAL A 227 -9.75 -32.74 17.96
C VAL A 227 -11.22 -32.34 17.80
N THR A 228 -12.02 -32.54 18.85
CA THR A 228 -13.42 -32.08 18.90
C THR A 228 -13.52 -30.56 18.87
N CYS A 229 -14.68 -29.98 18.55
CA CYS A 229 -14.89 -28.53 18.61
C CYS A 229 -14.56 -27.95 19.99
N ARG A 230 -15.07 -28.57 21.07
CA ARG A 230 -14.80 -28.13 22.46
C ARG A 230 -13.34 -28.35 22.85
N GLY A 231 -12.72 -29.46 22.43
CA GLY A 231 -11.29 -29.73 22.64
C GLY A 231 -10.41 -28.71 21.90
N GLY A 232 -10.82 -28.27 20.71
CA GLY A 232 -10.20 -27.18 19.97
C GLY A 232 -10.11 -25.90 20.80
N TYR A 233 -11.21 -25.50 21.43
CA TYR A 233 -11.23 -24.32 22.30
C TYR A 233 -10.40 -24.52 23.58
N ALA A 234 -10.55 -25.67 24.24
CA ALA A 234 -9.88 -25.93 25.52
C ALA A 234 -8.35 -26.01 25.37
N THR A 235 -7.87 -26.66 24.31
CA THR A 235 -6.44 -27.01 24.16
C THR A 235 -5.70 -26.07 23.21
N TRP A 236 -6.31 -25.72 22.08
CA TRP A 236 -5.59 -25.06 20.98
C TRP A 236 -5.85 -23.57 20.91
N PHE A 237 -7.10 -23.13 21.11
CA PHE A 237 -7.47 -21.71 21.01
C PHE A 237 -6.73 -20.84 22.05
N SER A 238 -6.71 -21.28 23.30
CA SER A 238 -6.10 -20.57 24.44
C SER A 238 -4.57 -20.73 24.54
N ARG A 239 -3.96 -21.62 23.74
CA ARG A 239 -2.53 -21.95 23.82
C ARG A 239 -1.64 -20.71 23.65
N LYS A 240 -0.65 -20.54 24.53
CA LYS A 240 0.28 -19.39 24.47
C LYS A 240 1.45 -19.57 23.50
N GLY A 241 1.77 -20.81 23.12
CA GLY A 241 2.79 -21.10 22.12
C GLY A 241 2.37 -20.72 20.70
N SER A 242 3.37 -20.65 19.82
CA SER A 242 3.19 -20.49 18.38
C SER A 242 2.26 -21.56 17.80
N ASP A 243 1.58 -21.19 16.72
CA ASP A 243 0.79 -22.10 15.93
C ASP A 243 1.67 -23.23 15.35
N PRO A 244 1.26 -24.50 15.46
CA PRO A 244 2.05 -25.64 14.98
C PRO A 244 2.20 -25.68 13.46
N ASN A 245 1.29 -25.07 12.69
CA ASN A 245 1.38 -25.03 11.24
C ASN A 245 1.53 -23.58 10.78
N LEU A 246 2.64 -23.27 10.10
CA LEU A 246 2.88 -21.92 9.58
C LEU A 246 1.92 -21.60 8.42
N LEU A 247 1.02 -20.64 8.62
CA LEU A 247 0.08 -20.16 7.59
C LEU A 247 0.77 -19.18 6.63
N THR A 248 1.75 -19.66 5.89
CA THR A 248 2.64 -18.86 5.04
C THR A 248 1.87 -17.96 4.06
N GLY A 249 2.21 -16.67 4.03
CA GLY A 249 1.65 -15.67 3.12
C GLY A 249 0.33 -15.04 3.60
N ALA A 250 -0.28 -15.51 4.69
CA ALA A 250 -1.51 -14.93 5.20
C ALA A 250 -1.28 -13.51 5.74
N ILE A 251 -2.18 -12.58 5.39
CA ILE A 251 -2.21 -11.22 5.94
C ILE A 251 -3.20 -11.17 7.10
N VAL A 252 -2.70 -10.95 8.30
CA VAL A 252 -3.53 -10.78 9.51
C VAL A 252 -4.25 -9.42 9.51
N GLY A 253 -5.17 -9.21 10.46
CA GLY A 253 -5.94 -7.97 10.60
C GLY A 253 -5.14 -6.68 10.80
N GLY A 254 -3.92 -6.78 11.32
CA GLY A 254 -2.98 -5.67 11.45
C GLY A 254 -3.06 -4.93 12.79
N PRO A 255 -2.32 -3.83 12.95
CA PRO A 255 -2.25 -3.09 14.21
C PRO A 255 -3.50 -2.21 14.45
N ASP A 256 -3.60 -1.67 15.66
CA ASP A 256 -4.58 -0.64 16.00
C ASP A 256 -4.21 0.75 15.44
N ALA A 257 -5.01 1.76 15.81
CA ALA A 257 -4.88 3.15 15.34
C ALA A 257 -3.55 3.82 15.72
N TYR A 258 -2.79 3.22 16.64
CA TYR A 258 -1.54 3.75 17.20
C TYR A 258 -0.36 2.83 16.87
N ASP A 259 -0.48 2.01 15.82
CA ASP A 259 0.52 1.05 15.38
C ASP A 259 0.81 -0.06 16.40
N ASN A 260 -0.04 -0.28 17.42
CA ASN A 260 0.15 -1.37 18.38
C ASN A 260 -0.46 -2.68 17.86
N PHE A 261 0.27 -3.78 18.07
CA PHE A 261 -0.16 -5.11 17.68
C PHE A 261 0.10 -6.12 18.80
N ALA A 262 -0.92 -6.91 19.15
CA ALA A 262 -0.80 -7.99 20.12
C ALA A 262 -1.02 -9.34 19.44
N ASP A 263 0.08 -10.09 19.27
CA ASP A 263 0.10 -11.44 18.69
C ASP A 263 -0.52 -12.48 19.64
N ARG A 264 -1.85 -12.47 19.69
CA ARG A 264 -2.66 -13.36 20.51
C ARG A 264 -3.81 -13.91 19.69
N ARG A 265 -3.96 -15.23 19.68
CA ARG A 265 -4.97 -15.94 18.88
C ARG A 265 -6.41 -15.56 19.19
N ASP A 266 -6.68 -15.15 20.42
CA ASP A 266 -7.99 -14.65 20.87
C ASP A 266 -8.23 -13.18 20.50
N ASN A 267 -7.20 -12.44 20.11
CA ASN A 267 -7.28 -11.10 19.54
C ASN A 267 -7.58 -11.20 18.03
N TYR A 268 -8.75 -11.72 17.69
CA TYR A 268 -9.18 -11.94 16.31
C TYR A 268 -9.23 -10.64 15.50
N GLU A 269 -9.52 -9.49 16.12
CA GLU A 269 -9.53 -8.20 15.44
C GLU A 269 -8.21 -7.89 14.71
N GLN A 270 -7.08 -8.26 15.31
CA GLN A 270 -5.75 -8.01 14.77
C GLN A 270 -5.10 -9.25 14.14
N THR A 271 -5.39 -10.45 14.65
CA THR A 271 -4.68 -11.69 14.26
C THR A 271 -5.46 -12.57 13.28
N GLU A 272 -6.70 -12.22 12.94
CA GLU A 272 -7.49 -12.97 11.95
C GLU A 272 -7.00 -12.68 10.52
N PRO A 273 -6.55 -13.70 9.78
CA PRO A 273 -6.31 -13.59 8.36
C PRO A 273 -7.62 -13.81 7.60
N ALA A 274 -7.81 -13.07 6.52
CA ALA A 274 -8.97 -13.24 5.64
C ALA A 274 -8.56 -13.26 4.17
N THR A 275 -9.32 -13.99 3.35
CA THR A 275 -9.09 -14.07 1.90
C THR A 275 -9.15 -12.68 1.25
N TYR A 276 -10.05 -11.82 1.73
CA TYR A 276 -10.20 -10.45 1.23
C TYR A 276 -9.07 -9.50 1.65
N ASN A 277 -8.21 -9.87 2.61
CA ASN A 277 -6.96 -9.14 2.87
C ASN A 277 -5.91 -9.46 1.80
N ASN A 278 -5.79 -10.76 1.46
CA ASN A 278 -4.79 -11.23 0.52
C ASN A 278 -5.15 -10.89 -0.93
N ALA A 279 -6.42 -11.02 -1.31
CA ALA A 279 -6.85 -10.94 -2.72
C ALA A 279 -6.42 -9.63 -3.44
N PRO A 280 -6.62 -8.41 -2.89
CA PRO A 280 -6.17 -7.20 -3.56
C PRO A 280 -4.64 -7.04 -3.53
N LEU A 281 -3.98 -7.50 -2.47
CA LEU A 281 -2.52 -7.38 -2.31
C LEU A 281 -1.76 -8.11 -3.42
N LEU A 282 -2.25 -9.27 -3.89
CA LEU A 282 -1.61 -10.03 -4.96
C LEU A 282 -1.42 -9.20 -6.24
N GLY A 283 -2.43 -8.41 -6.62
CA GLY A 283 -2.34 -7.51 -7.78
C GLY A 283 -1.29 -6.41 -7.59
N VAL A 284 -1.19 -5.85 -6.37
CA VAL A 284 -0.18 -4.84 -6.04
C VAL A 284 1.22 -5.43 -6.10
N LEU A 285 1.43 -6.61 -5.50
CA LEU A 285 2.73 -7.28 -5.50
C LEU A 285 3.19 -7.64 -6.92
N ALA A 286 2.28 -8.15 -7.75
CA ALA A 286 2.56 -8.41 -9.16
C ALA A 286 2.96 -7.13 -9.92
N ARG A 287 2.26 -6.02 -9.65
CA ARG A 287 2.59 -4.73 -10.28
C ARG A 287 3.94 -4.19 -9.82
N LEU A 288 4.26 -4.27 -8.53
CA LEU A 288 5.52 -3.80 -7.97
C LEU A 288 6.72 -4.68 -8.38
N SER A 289 6.54 -6.00 -8.49
CA SER A 289 7.59 -6.93 -8.92
C SER A 289 7.98 -6.74 -10.38
N SER A 290 7.03 -6.30 -11.23
CA SER A 290 7.27 -6.02 -12.64
C SER A 290 8.12 -4.75 -12.91
N GLY A 291 8.44 -3.98 -11.87
CA GLY A 291 9.32 -2.81 -11.95
C GLY A 291 8.73 -1.62 -12.72
N HIS A 292 9.60 -0.70 -13.14
CA HIS A 292 9.21 0.49 -13.92
C HIS A 292 8.84 0.17 -15.38
N SER A 293 9.12 -1.05 -15.85
CA SER A 293 9.07 -1.44 -17.26
C SER A 293 8.00 -2.48 -17.58
N GLY A 294 7.36 -3.08 -16.57
CA GLY A 294 6.67 -4.36 -16.72
C GLY A 294 5.17 -4.35 -17.03
N TYR A 295 4.50 -3.19 -17.08
CA TYR A 295 3.09 -3.13 -17.49
C TYR A 295 2.80 -1.91 -18.36
N SER A 296 2.96 -2.10 -19.68
CA SER A 296 2.17 -1.37 -20.67
C SER A 296 0.83 -2.08 -20.83
N GLN A 297 -0.15 -1.77 -19.97
CA GLN A 297 -1.52 -1.64 -20.51
C GLN A 297 -1.57 -0.30 -21.25
N LEU A 298 -0.72 -0.14 -22.28
CA LEU A 298 -0.89 0.95 -23.23
C LEU A 298 -2.32 0.79 -23.72
N LEU A 299 -3.16 1.75 -23.34
CA LEU A 299 -4.37 2.00 -24.10
C LEU A 299 -3.92 2.06 -25.57
N PRO A 300 -4.63 1.42 -26.51
CA PRO A 300 -4.29 1.59 -27.91
C PRO A 300 -4.42 3.08 -28.24
N VAL A 301 -3.30 3.80 -28.18
CA VAL A 301 -3.15 5.17 -28.61
C VAL A 301 -2.42 5.08 -29.94
N VAL A 302 -3.08 5.52 -30.99
CA VAL A 302 -2.50 5.72 -32.32
C VAL A 302 -1.21 6.54 -32.16
N PRO A 303 -0.02 6.04 -32.56
CA PRO A 303 1.22 6.75 -32.30
C PRO A 303 1.40 7.91 -33.28
N ALA A 304 1.77 9.09 -32.75
CA ALA A 304 2.47 10.12 -33.51
C ALA A 304 4.00 9.95 -33.32
N PRO A 305 4.84 10.35 -34.29
CA PRO A 305 6.26 9.98 -34.32
C PRO A 305 7.10 10.77 -33.31
N VAL A 306 8.06 10.08 -32.67
CA VAL A 306 9.01 10.67 -31.72
C VAL A 306 10.37 10.86 -32.40
N VAL A 307 10.89 12.08 -32.32
CA VAL A 307 12.24 12.49 -32.74
C VAL A 307 13.25 12.12 -31.64
N VAL A 308 14.32 11.43 -32.02
CA VAL A 308 15.41 10.96 -31.13
C VAL A 308 16.47 12.05 -30.96
N ARG A 309 16.93 12.30 -29.72
CA ARG A 309 18.19 13.03 -29.45
C ARG A 309 19.14 12.20 -28.58
N ARG A 310 20.43 12.24 -28.94
CA ARG A 310 21.57 11.47 -28.39
C ARG A 310 22.07 12.01 -27.03
N PRO A 311 22.72 11.17 -26.18
CA PRO A 311 23.35 11.61 -24.93
C PRO A 311 24.87 11.90 -25.06
N MET A 312 25.39 12.81 -24.22
CA MET A 312 26.81 13.13 -24.03
C MET A 312 27.41 12.44 -22.78
N PRO A 313 28.74 12.23 -22.69
CA PRO A 313 29.36 11.33 -21.71
C PRO A 313 29.75 11.96 -20.35
N ILE A 314 29.74 11.12 -19.31
CA ILE A 314 30.07 11.45 -17.90
C ILE A 314 31.56 11.19 -17.61
N ARG A 315 32.20 12.09 -16.85
CA ARG A 315 33.60 12.01 -16.38
C ARG A 315 33.70 11.45 -14.95
N LYS A 316 34.72 10.61 -14.67
CA LYS A 316 34.97 9.91 -13.39
C LYS A 316 35.54 10.81 -12.28
N PRO A 317 35.26 10.57 -10.98
CA PRO A 317 35.95 11.25 -9.87
C PRO A 317 37.10 10.42 -9.23
N ARG A 318 38.13 11.17 -8.79
CA ARG A 318 39.34 10.75 -8.08
C ARG A 318 39.09 10.63 -6.56
N VAL A 319 39.87 9.78 -5.88
CA VAL A 319 39.84 9.50 -4.43
C VAL A 319 40.86 10.36 -3.67
N THR A 320 40.49 10.87 -2.49
CA THR A 320 41.42 11.36 -1.45
C THR A 320 40.91 11.02 -0.04
N SER A 321 41.85 10.64 0.82
CA SER A 321 41.74 10.20 2.23
C SER A 321 41.48 11.36 3.23
N PRO A 322 41.18 11.08 4.52
CA PRO A 322 40.32 11.93 5.35
C PRO A 322 41.07 13.02 6.12
N VAL A 323 40.47 14.21 6.18
CA VAL A 323 40.86 15.31 7.07
C VAL A 323 39.79 15.47 8.15
N ARG A 324 40.26 15.58 9.39
CA ARG A 324 39.50 15.87 10.62
C ARG A 324 38.82 17.24 10.46
N ALA A 325 37.49 17.31 10.50
CA ALA A 325 36.75 18.58 10.33
C ALA A 325 35.77 18.84 11.48
N SER A 326 36.02 19.91 12.23
CA SER A 326 35.07 20.59 13.12
C SER A 326 34.03 21.35 12.29
N GLY A 327 33.18 20.62 11.59
CA GLY A 327 32.13 21.20 10.74
C GLY A 327 30.91 21.70 11.54
N PRO A 328 30.10 22.60 10.97
CA PRO A 328 28.84 23.07 11.54
C PRO A 328 27.77 21.97 11.63
N VAL A 329 28.04 20.81 11.03
CA VAL A 329 27.23 19.60 11.12
C VAL A 329 28.16 18.45 11.49
N ALA A 330 27.85 17.74 12.57
CA ALA A 330 28.60 16.56 12.99
C ALA A 330 27.88 15.29 12.55
N ILE A 331 28.65 14.29 12.11
CA ILE A 331 28.14 12.97 11.72
C ILE A 331 28.82 11.94 12.63
N VAL A 332 28.02 11.10 13.27
CA VAL A 332 28.49 9.99 14.11
C VAL A 332 27.83 8.71 13.63
N GLN A 333 28.65 7.71 13.28
CA GLN A 333 28.18 6.39 12.84
C GLN A 333 28.48 5.36 13.94
N LYS A 334 27.47 4.60 14.35
CA LYS A 334 27.59 3.53 15.36
C LYS A 334 27.03 2.23 14.81
N MET A 335 27.81 1.14 14.90
CA MET A 335 27.27 -0.21 14.69
C MET A 335 26.31 -0.54 15.85
N THR A 336 25.08 -0.92 15.51
CA THR A 336 24.01 -1.19 16.48
C THR A 336 23.57 -2.65 16.50
N GLY A 337 24.01 -3.45 15.53
CA GLY A 337 23.74 -4.88 15.50
C GLY A 337 24.38 -5.54 14.29
N SER A 338 24.43 -6.88 14.33
CA SER A 338 24.90 -7.71 13.22
C SER A 338 24.16 -9.05 13.19
N TRP A 339 23.98 -9.63 12.01
CA TRP A 339 23.40 -10.97 11.84
C TRP A 339 23.97 -11.65 10.59
N VAL A 340 23.88 -12.99 10.56
CA VAL A 340 24.24 -13.78 9.39
C VAL A 340 22.99 -14.14 8.61
N SER A 341 23.00 -13.93 7.30
CA SER A 341 21.94 -14.37 6.39
C SER A 341 22.56 -14.98 5.14
N LYS A 342 22.18 -16.24 4.83
CA LYS A 342 22.69 -17.00 3.67
C LYS A 342 24.24 -17.02 3.59
N GLY A 343 24.88 -17.25 4.74
CA GLY A 343 26.35 -17.33 4.83
C GLY A 343 27.09 -15.99 4.74
N ARG A 344 26.39 -14.85 4.72
CA ARG A 344 26.99 -13.50 4.73
C ARG A 344 26.61 -12.75 6.00
N THR A 345 27.58 -12.10 6.64
CA THR A 345 27.35 -11.23 7.79
C THR A 345 26.91 -9.84 7.33
N TYR A 346 25.84 -9.34 7.93
CA TYR A 346 25.33 -7.98 7.75
C TYR A 346 25.44 -7.22 9.07
N TYR A 347 25.65 -5.92 8.98
CA TYR A 347 25.78 -4.98 10.07
C TYR A 347 24.75 -3.87 9.90
N ARG A 348 24.08 -3.48 11.00
CA ARG A 348 23.20 -2.32 11.07
C ARG A 348 23.97 -1.15 11.66
N TYR A 349 24.06 -0.07 10.92
CA TYR A 349 24.67 1.18 11.36
C TYR A 349 23.59 2.23 11.61
N SER A 350 23.57 2.81 12.81
CA SER A 350 22.84 4.04 13.11
C SER A 350 23.77 5.22 12.89
N THR A 351 23.31 6.23 12.15
CA THR A 351 24.06 7.44 11.87
C THR A 351 23.30 8.65 12.38
N THR A 352 23.91 9.36 13.31
CA THR A 352 23.36 10.60 13.88
C THR A 352 24.03 11.79 13.20
N VAL A 353 23.21 12.69 12.67
CA VAL A 353 23.64 13.96 12.07
C VAL A 353 23.15 15.11 12.94
N THR A 354 24.07 15.81 13.59
CA THR A 354 23.78 16.87 14.56
C THR A 354 24.08 18.23 13.95
N ASN A 355 23.11 19.14 13.99
CA ASN A 355 23.33 20.54 13.64
C ASN A 355 24.06 21.26 14.80
N LYS A 356 25.34 21.60 14.59
CA LYS A 356 26.16 22.38 15.53
C LYS A 356 26.23 23.86 15.17
N SER A 357 25.54 24.29 14.12
CA SER A 357 25.48 25.71 13.75
C SER A 357 24.51 26.47 14.65
N PRO A 358 24.70 27.79 14.85
CA PRO A 358 23.82 28.59 15.71
C PRO A 358 22.40 28.79 15.16
N ARG A 359 22.13 28.36 13.91
CA ARG A 359 20.84 28.55 13.22
C ARG A 359 20.27 27.22 12.73
N ALA A 360 18.97 27.19 12.45
CA ALA A 360 18.35 26.00 11.87
C ALA A 360 18.84 25.77 10.43
N LEU A 361 19.06 24.50 10.06
CA LEU A 361 19.33 24.10 8.68
C LEU A 361 17.99 23.98 7.95
N LYS A 362 17.75 24.85 6.97
CA LYS A 362 16.57 24.80 6.09
C LYS A 362 16.65 23.63 5.12
N SER A 363 17.86 23.29 4.68
CA SER A 363 18.11 22.09 3.87
C SER A 363 19.44 21.47 4.24
N LEU A 364 19.52 20.15 4.14
CA LEU A 364 20.74 19.37 4.33
C LEU A 364 20.75 18.29 3.27
N ASN A 365 21.86 18.20 2.53
CA ASN A 365 22.15 17.13 1.59
C ASN A 365 23.40 16.38 2.03
N LEU A 366 23.29 15.07 2.07
CA LEU A 366 24.34 14.12 2.41
C LEU A 366 24.76 13.36 1.16
N SER A 367 26.06 13.18 0.99
CA SER A 367 26.65 12.22 0.07
C SER A 367 26.96 10.95 0.84
N ILE A 368 26.43 9.82 0.37
CA ILE A 368 26.70 8.51 0.95
C ILE A 368 27.33 7.64 -0.14
N LYS A 369 28.64 7.38 -0.03
CA LYS A 369 29.39 6.56 -0.98
C LYS A 369 29.58 5.16 -0.44
N ASN A 370 29.71 4.18 -1.36
CA ASN A 370 29.89 2.76 -1.04
C ASN A 370 28.73 2.18 -0.21
N LEU A 371 27.50 2.68 -0.43
CA LEU A 371 26.29 2.12 0.17
C LEU A 371 25.68 1.10 -0.79
N TYR A 372 25.73 -0.18 -0.41
CA TYR A 372 25.18 -1.28 -1.21
C TYR A 372 23.90 -1.87 -0.63
N GLY A 373 23.55 -1.52 0.61
CA GLY A 373 22.35 -1.99 1.28
C GLY A 373 21.27 -0.92 1.43
N PRO A 374 20.10 -1.31 1.96
CA PRO A 374 19.00 -0.41 2.22
C PRO A 374 19.34 0.66 3.28
N ILE A 375 18.70 1.82 3.16
CA ILE A 375 18.85 2.99 4.03
C ILE A 375 17.48 3.56 4.38
N TRP A 376 17.30 4.00 5.63
CA TRP A 376 16.07 4.54 6.19
C TRP A 376 16.34 5.84 6.93
N GLY A 377 15.34 6.72 7.03
CA GLY A 377 15.46 7.99 7.78
C GLY A 377 15.97 9.18 6.97
N LEU A 378 16.09 9.05 5.64
CA LEU A 378 16.45 10.15 4.73
C LEU A 378 15.58 10.12 3.46
N SER A 379 15.38 11.27 2.83
CA SER A 379 14.75 11.34 1.50
C SER A 379 15.81 11.21 0.40
N ARG A 380 15.61 10.30 -0.55
CA ARG A 380 16.58 10.05 -1.62
C ARG A 380 16.32 10.96 -2.83
N SER A 381 17.38 11.60 -3.32
CA SER A 381 17.43 12.32 -4.60
C SER A 381 18.45 11.65 -5.54
N VAL A 382 18.51 12.06 -6.81
CA VAL A 382 19.29 11.40 -7.88
C VAL A 382 20.73 11.06 -7.44
N ASN A 383 21.43 11.96 -6.73
CA ASN A 383 22.81 11.75 -6.26
C ASN A 383 23.06 12.16 -4.79
N SER A 384 22.02 12.40 -4.00
CA SER A 384 22.16 12.84 -2.60
C SER A 384 21.00 12.39 -1.71
N PHE A 385 21.21 12.43 -0.40
CA PHE A 385 20.18 12.14 0.60
C PHE A 385 19.86 13.39 1.40
N GLY A 386 18.59 13.76 1.47
CA GLY A 386 18.11 14.94 2.15
C GLY A 386 17.41 14.64 3.47
N LEU A 387 16.99 15.71 4.16
CA LEU A 387 16.04 15.63 5.26
C LEU A 387 14.78 14.84 4.83
N PRO A 388 14.17 14.05 5.73
CA PRO A 388 12.89 13.39 5.46
C PRO A 388 11.83 14.40 5.01
N SER A 389 10.87 13.96 4.19
CA SER A 389 9.81 14.82 3.64
C SER A 389 8.93 15.50 4.70
N TRP A 390 8.86 14.94 5.91
CA TRP A 390 8.15 15.50 7.06
C TRP A 390 8.99 16.49 7.89
N MET A 391 10.30 16.62 7.63
CA MET A 391 11.21 17.49 8.35
C MET A 391 11.61 18.69 7.48
N HIS A 392 11.00 19.85 7.74
CA HIS A 392 11.25 21.08 6.99
C HIS A 392 12.56 21.80 7.38
N SER A 393 13.10 21.53 8.57
CA SER A 393 14.39 22.07 9.02
C SER A 393 14.99 21.24 10.16
N LEU A 394 16.31 21.32 10.35
CA LEU A 394 17.01 20.75 11.51
C LEU A 394 17.50 21.88 12.43
N GLN A 395 16.85 22.04 13.59
CA GLN A 395 17.12 23.12 14.55
C GLN A 395 18.54 23.04 15.15
N SER A 396 19.06 24.18 15.63
CA SER A 396 20.37 24.24 16.31
C SER A 396 20.41 23.27 17.50
N GLY A 397 21.49 22.49 17.62
CA GLY A 397 21.69 21.49 18.67
C GLY A 397 20.85 20.22 18.52
N LYS A 398 19.94 20.14 17.54
CA LYS A 398 19.13 18.93 17.28
C LYS A 398 19.83 17.98 16.32
N SER A 399 19.42 16.72 16.40
CA SER A 399 19.99 15.63 15.60
C SER A 399 18.92 14.91 14.80
N LEU A 400 19.30 14.46 13.61
CA LEU A 400 18.57 13.53 12.77
C LEU A 400 19.27 12.17 12.83
N GLU A 401 18.54 11.09 13.04
CA GLU A 401 19.07 9.73 12.98
C GLU A 401 18.58 9.04 11.71
N PHE A 402 19.50 8.38 11.00
CA PHE A 402 19.18 7.51 9.89
C PHE A 402 19.95 6.20 10.01
N VAL A 403 19.42 5.12 9.41
CA VAL A 403 19.96 3.78 9.57
C VAL A 403 20.27 3.20 8.20
N TYR A 404 21.33 2.41 8.09
CA TYR A 404 21.56 1.59 6.91
C TYR A 404 22.13 0.22 7.28
N ILE A 405 21.91 -0.76 6.40
CA ILE A 405 22.43 -2.11 6.54
C ILE A 405 23.55 -2.32 5.53
N HIS A 406 24.65 -2.95 5.95
CA HIS A 406 25.80 -3.17 5.10
C HIS A 406 26.48 -4.50 5.44
N SER A 407 26.99 -5.23 4.45
CA SER A 407 27.79 -6.46 4.66
C SER A 407 29.30 -6.20 4.78
N THR A 408 29.72 -4.93 4.87
CA THR A 408 31.15 -4.53 4.95
C THR A 408 31.32 -3.39 5.98
N THR A 409 32.47 -2.70 5.94
CA THR A 409 32.77 -1.52 6.77
C THR A 409 31.72 -0.40 6.58
N PRO A 410 31.59 0.55 7.54
CA PRO A 410 30.60 1.63 7.44
C PRO A 410 30.67 2.36 6.09
N ALA A 411 29.51 2.75 5.55
CA ALA A 411 29.45 3.56 4.33
C ALA A 411 30.06 4.95 4.60
N ASN A 412 30.62 5.58 3.56
CA ASN A 412 31.23 6.90 3.69
C ASN A 412 30.16 7.99 3.64
N VAL A 413 29.80 8.54 4.80
CA VAL A 413 28.78 9.60 4.92
C VAL A 413 29.47 10.97 5.04
N ALA A 414 29.12 11.90 4.18
CA ALA A 414 29.63 13.27 4.22
C ALA A 414 28.52 14.30 3.92
N VAL A 415 28.64 15.50 4.46
CA VAL A 415 27.76 16.62 4.09
C VAL A 415 28.18 17.15 2.71
N SER A 416 27.26 17.16 1.75
CA SER A 416 27.52 17.68 0.41
C SER A 416 27.07 19.14 0.25
N ARG A 417 25.93 19.51 0.84
CA ARG A 417 25.41 20.88 0.81
C ARG A 417 24.45 21.10 1.98
N TYR A 418 24.36 22.33 2.48
CA TYR A 418 23.29 22.74 3.40
C TYR A 418 22.95 24.22 3.20
N THR A 419 21.79 24.64 3.70
CA THR A 419 21.40 26.06 3.78
C THR A 419 20.87 26.37 5.17
N LEU A 420 21.22 27.54 5.71
CA LEU A 420 20.72 28.03 6.99
C LEU A 420 19.45 28.86 6.77
N CYS A 421 18.56 28.87 7.78
CA CYS A 421 17.50 29.86 7.83
C CYS A 421 18.09 31.27 7.99
N VAL A 422 17.50 32.24 7.29
CA VAL A 422 17.87 33.66 7.36
C VAL A 422 17.56 34.23 8.72
#